data_AF-A0A9D2INQ7-F1
#
_entry.id   AF-A0A9D2INQ7-F1
#
_cell.length_a   1.000
_cell.length_b   1.000
_cell.length_c   1.000
_cell.angle_alpha   90.00
_cell.angle_beta   90.00
_cell.angle_gamma   90.00
#
_symmetry.space_group_name_H-M   'P 1'
#
loop_
_entity.id
_entity.type
_entity.pdbx_description
1 polymer ?
#
loop_
_entity_poly.entity_id
_entity_poly.type
_entity_poly.pdbx_seq_one_letter_code
_entity_poly.pdbx_strand_id
1 'polypeptide(L)'
;MRCTSVYRSPLGEMLLASDGSALTGLWFEGQRRFAAGLAPDAFACDDLAVFDEARSWLDAYFTGGRPDAVPPLALVGTSFQRAVWDELRLVGFGQTATYGELAARVGERLGRPTSARAVGSAVGRNPVSVIVGCHRVLGASGEFTGYAGGVWRKRALLALEREGLAVAEAPERPAALVRVLVDVWERSVRATHDFLLPGEVGRMRPVVPGAIEGVPRLLVARRSGNPIGFLGMDGGFVEMLFVDPEERGHGVGRLLMERATELLGAREVSVNEQNRQAVGFYERMGFSAYRRTPADDDGRPYPLLYMRLADGA
;
A
#
# COMPACT_ATOMS: atom_id res chain seq x y z
N MET A 1 28.23 -17.58 2.94
CA MET A 1 27.55 -17.16 4.19
C MET A 1 26.08 -17.03 3.86
N ARG A 2 25.11 -17.35 4.73
CA ARG A 2 23.69 -17.12 4.41
C ARG A 2 23.10 -16.26 5.49
N CYS A 3 22.79 -15.03 5.11
CA CYS A 3 22.46 -13.99 6.05
C CYS A 3 21.08 -13.41 5.76
N THR A 4 20.36 -13.01 6.81
CA THR A 4 19.07 -12.32 6.72
C THR A 4 19.08 -11.00 7.48
N SER A 5 18.24 -10.08 7.02
CA SER A 5 18.04 -8.77 7.61
C SER A 5 16.59 -8.33 7.42
N VAL A 6 16.12 -7.35 8.19
CA VAL A 6 14.75 -6.83 8.13
C VAL A 6 14.74 -5.38 7.66
N TYR A 7 13.87 -5.09 6.70
CA TYR A 7 13.55 -3.75 6.22
C TYR A 7 12.09 -3.39 6.54
N ARG A 8 11.86 -2.21 7.10
CA ARG A 8 10.53 -1.73 7.45
C ARG A 8 9.98 -0.83 6.34
N SER A 9 9.15 -1.39 5.47
CA SER A 9 8.56 -0.62 4.37
C SER A 9 7.22 0.03 4.73
N PRO A 10 6.79 1.06 3.99
CA PRO A 10 5.41 1.58 4.01
C PRO A 10 4.36 0.58 3.51
N LEU A 11 4.72 -0.67 3.19
CA LEU A 11 3.82 -1.79 2.86
C LEU A 11 4.02 -3.03 3.77
N GLY A 12 4.66 -2.82 4.93
CA GLY A 12 4.89 -3.86 5.96
C GLY A 12 6.36 -4.29 6.03
N GLU A 13 6.70 -5.09 7.03
CA GLU A 13 8.07 -5.59 7.17
C GLU A 13 8.44 -6.51 5.99
N MET A 14 9.71 -6.42 5.59
CA MET A 14 10.29 -7.21 4.52
C MET A 14 11.54 -7.93 5.03
N LEU A 15 11.64 -9.22 4.73
CA LEU A 15 12.82 -10.02 4.99
C LEU A 15 13.75 -9.96 3.77
N LEU A 16 14.98 -9.53 3.99
CA LEU A 16 16.09 -9.59 3.04
C LEU A 16 16.89 -10.87 3.31
N ALA A 17 17.38 -11.52 2.26
CA ALA A 17 18.29 -12.65 2.36
C ALA A 17 19.44 -12.51 1.36
N SER A 18 20.64 -12.93 1.77
CA SER A 18 21.86 -12.84 0.97
C SER A 18 22.78 -14.06 1.14
N ASP A 19 23.56 -14.36 0.10
CA ASP A 19 24.70 -15.30 0.14
C ASP A 19 26.03 -14.67 0.63
N GLY A 20 25.98 -13.40 1.07
CA GLY A 20 27.10 -12.59 1.50
C GLY A 20 27.57 -11.57 0.44
N SER A 21 27.18 -11.75 -0.82
CA SER A 21 27.59 -10.87 -1.93
C SER A 21 26.42 -10.33 -2.75
N ALA A 22 25.32 -11.08 -2.84
CA ALA A 22 24.14 -10.73 -3.61
C ALA A 22 22.85 -10.99 -2.82
N LEU A 23 21.78 -10.28 -3.14
CA LEU A 23 20.45 -10.62 -2.65
C LEU A 23 19.98 -11.91 -3.29
N THR A 24 19.65 -12.89 -2.46
CA THR A 24 19.01 -14.13 -2.86
C THR A 24 17.50 -14.08 -2.62
N GLY A 25 17.03 -13.11 -1.83
CA GLY A 25 15.62 -13.01 -1.47
C GLY A 25 15.21 -11.65 -0.90
N LEU A 26 13.96 -11.28 -1.15
CA LEU A 26 13.26 -10.12 -0.62
C LEU A 26 11.76 -10.42 -0.58
N TRP A 27 11.17 -10.55 0.60
CA TRP A 27 9.77 -10.93 0.77
C TRP A 27 9.07 -10.06 1.79
N PHE A 28 7.82 -9.69 1.54
CA PHE A 28 6.96 -9.15 2.59
C PHE A 28 6.62 -10.23 3.62
N GLU A 29 6.61 -9.86 4.89
CA GLU A 29 6.11 -10.76 5.94
C GLU A 29 4.65 -11.17 5.66
N GLY A 30 4.36 -12.45 5.92
CA GLY A 30 3.05 -13.05 5.69
C GLY A 30 2.69 -13.29 4.22
N GLN A 31 3.58 -12.98 3.27
CA GLN A 31 3.29 -13.23 1.86
C GLN A 31 3.22 -14.73 1.54
N ARG A 32 2.47 -15.10 0.49
CA ARG A 32 2.47 -16.48 -0.01
C ARG A 32 3.90 -16.87 -0.43
N ARG A 33 4.37 -18.03 0.04
CA ARG A 33 5.76 -18.51 -0.14
C ARG A 33 6.81 -17.58 0.50
N PHE A 34 6.46 -16.97 1.64
CA PHE A 34 7.42 -16.25 2.47
C PHE A 34 8.67 -17.09 2.76
N ALA A 35 9.84 -16.48 2.60
CA ALA A 35 11.15 -17.11 2.78
C ALA A 35 11.37 -18.42 2.00
N ALA A 36 10.63 -18.65 0.91
CA ALA A 36 10.76 -19.88 0.14
C ALA A 36 12.16 -19.98 -0.50
N GLY A 37 12.84 -21.10 -0.24
CA GLY A 37 14.21 -21.31 -0.69
C GLY A 37 15.28 -20.71 0.24
N LEU A 38 14.87 -20.05 1.33
CA LEU A 38 15.79 -19.69 2.41
C LEU A 38 16.28 -20.96 3.10
N ALA A 39 17.59 -21.02 3.35
CA ALA A 39 18.19 -22.19 3.96
C ALA A 39 17.94 -22.22 5.48
N PRO A 40 17.82 -23.41 6.10
CA PRO A 40 17.61 -23.53 7.54
C PRO A 40 18.76 -22.98 8.39
N ASP A 41 19.96 -22.90 7.83
CA ASP A 41 21.18 -22.39 8.46
C ASP A 41 21.39 -20.88 8.26
N ALA A 42 20.42 -20.19 7.64
CA ALA A 42 20.49 -18.74 7.51
C ALA A 42 20.34 -18.07 8.89
N PHE A 43 21.19 -17.08 9.16
CA PHE A 43 21.22 -16.36 10.43
C PHE A 43 21.10 -14.85 10.21
N ALA A 44 20.62 -14.14 11.24
CA ALA A 44 20.52 -12.69 11.17
C ALA A 44 21.91 -12.04 11.15
N CYS A 45 22.15 -11.16 10.18
CA CYS A 45 23.29 -10.26 10.17
C CYS A 45 22.89 -8.98 9.43
N ASP A 46 23.25 -7.81 9.95
CA ASP A 46 22.88 -6.54 9.31
C ASP A 46 24.03 -5.92 8.50
N ASP A 47 25.27 -6.30 8.81
CA ASP A 47 26.48 -5.63 8.32
C ASP A 47 26.98 -6.20 6.97
N LEU A 48 26.12 -6.17 5.95
CA LEU A 48 26.51 -6.53 4.58
C LEU A 48 26.28 -5.35 3.62
N ALA A 49 27.29 -5.05 2.80
CA ALA A 49 27.21 -3.98 1.80
C ALA A 49 25.99 -4.13 0.87
N VAL A 50 25.64 -5.36 0.49
CA VAL A 50 24.46 -5.62 -0.35
C VAL A 50 23.14 -5.30 0.35
N PHE A 51 23.07 -5.37 1.68
CA PHE A 51 21.90 -4.92 2.43
C PHE A 51 21.82 -3.40 2.49
N ASP A 52 22.94 -2.70 2.63
CA ASP A 52 22.97 -1.24 2.55
C ASP A 52 22.51 -0.74 1.17
N GLU A 53 23.00 -1.36 0.10
CA GLU A 53 22.55 -1.09 -1.27
C GLU A 53 21.05 -1.36 -1.44
N ALA A 54 20.56 -2.48 -0.90
CA ALA A 54 19.15 -2.83 -0.97
C ALA A 54 18.26 -1.86 -0.18
N ARG A 55 18.66 -1.46 1.02
CA ARG A 55 17.95 -0.46 1.84
C ARG A 55 17.90 0.87 1.12
N SER A 56 19.05 1.35 0.62
CA SER A 56 19.12 2.60 -0.15
C SER A 56 18.21 2.56 -1.38
N TRP A 57 18.16 1.43 -2.09
CA TRP A 57 17.27 1.25 -3.23
C TRP A 57 15.80 1.28 -2.80
N LEU A 58 15.44 0.56 -1.73
CA LEU A 58 14.07 0.48 -1.23
C LEU A 58 13.58 1.82 -0.69
N ASP A 59 14.44 2.58 0.01
CA ASP A 59 14.12 3.92 0.51
C ASP A 59 13.85 4.89 -0.64
N ALA A 60 14.72 4.89 -1.66
CA ALA A 60 14.50 5.69 -2.86
C ALA A 60 13.23 5.28 -3.61
N TYR A 61 12.93 3.98 -3.68
CA TYR A 61 11.72 3.47 -4.33
C TYR A 61 10.45 3.89 -3.56
N PHE A 62 10.38 3.62 -2.24
CA PHE A 62 9.18 3.86 -1.44
C PHE A 62 8.88 5.33 -1.16
N THR A 63 9.85 6.23 -1.38
CA THR A 63 9.65 7.68 -1.39
C THR A 63 9.10 8.19 -2.73
N GLY A 64 8.85 7.30 -3.70
CA GLY A 64 8.32 7.63 -5.04
C GLY A 64 9.41 7.89 -6.08
N GLY A 65 10.68 7.71 -5.72
CA GLY A 65 11.81 7.80 -6.64
C GLY A 65 11.91 6.58 -7.58
N ARG A 66 12.69 6.76 -8.65
CA ARG A 66 13.06 5.70 -9.60
C ARG A 66 14.54 5.37 -9.42
N PRO A 67 14.91 4.45 -8.51
CA PRO A 67 16.31 4.09 -8.31
C PRO A 67 16.85 3.25 -9.47
N ASP A 68 17.96 3.70 -10.06
CA ASP A 68 18.57 3.05 -11.24
C ASP A 68 19.54 1.92 -10.88
N ALA A 69 20.32 2.06 -9.81
CA ALA A 69 21.33 1.09 -9.40
C ALA A 69 20.73 -0.02 -8.54
N VAL A 70 20.32 -1.13 -9.16
CA VAL A 70 19.79 -2.31 -8.46
C VAL A 70 20.93 -3.06 -7.75
N PRO A 71 20.78 -3.48 -6.48
CA PRO A 71 21.79 -4.29 -5.79
C PRO A 71 22.05 -5.62 -6.53
N PRO A 72 23.24 -6.23 -6.38
CA PRO A 72 23.55 -7.53 -6.97
C PRO A 72 22.48 -8.59 -6.59
N LEU A 73 21.98 -9.34 -7.58
CA LEU A 73 20.95 -10.37 -7.37
C LEU A 73 21.48 -11.75 -7.76
N ALA A 74 21.28 -12.74 -6.89
CA ALA A 74 21.56 -14.15 -7.12
C ALA A 74 20.26 -14.97 -7.10
N LEU A 75 19.51 -14.91 -8.20
CA LEU A 75 18.19 -15.56 -8.30
C LEU A 75 18.32 -17.08 -8.52
N VAL A 76 17.97 -17.87 -7.51
CA VAL A 76 17.96 -19.34 -7.59
C VAL A 76 16.59 -19.85 -8.07
N GLY A 77 16.59 -20.59 -9.18
CA GLY A 77 15.37 -21.15 -9.77
C GLY A 77 15.69 -22.07 -10.94
N THR A 78 14.66 -22.61 -11.61
CA THR A 78 14.83 -23.35 -12.87
C THR A 78 15.24 -22.42 -14.01
N SER A 79 15.74 -22.96 -15.12
CA SER A 79 16.05 -22.17 -16.32
C SER A 79 14.85 -21.37 -16.81
N PHE A 80 13.65 -21.98 -16.79
CA PHE A 80 12.40 -21.32 -17.13
C PHE A 80 12.06 -20.18 -16.17
N GLN A 81 12.20 -20.38 -14.86
CA GLN A 81 11.94 -19.34 -13.87
C GLN A 81 12.87 -18.14 -14.03
N ARG A 82 14.17 -18.39 -14.20
CA ARG A 82 15.16 -17.32 -14.42
C ARG A 82 14.85 -16.53 -15.69
N ALA A 83 14.48 -17.21 -16.78
CA ALA A 83 14.06 -16.53 -18.01
C ALA A 83 12.84 -15.61 -17.78
N VAL A 84 11.84 -16.07 -17.03
CA VAL A 84 10.68 -15.23 -16.67
C VAL A 84 11.10 -14.04 -15.81
N TRP A 85 11.95 -14.24 -14.80
CA TRP A 85 12.39 -13.16 -13.91
C TRP A 85 13.27 -12.14 -14.63
N ASP A 86 14.07 -12.56 -15.60
CA ASP A 86 14.82 -11.65 -16.47
C ASP A 86 13.86 -10.78 -17.28
N GLU A 87 12.81 -11.36 -17.88
CA GLU A 87 11.79 -10.58 -18.60
C GLU A 87 11.01 -9.63 -17.67
N LEU A 88 10.76 -10.02 -16.42
CA LEU A 88 10.15 -9.12 -15.42
C LEU A 88 11.01 -7.88 -15.13
N ARG A 89 12.34 -8.03 -15.11
CA ARG A 89 13.27 -6.92 -14.89
C ARG A 89 13.26 -5.92 -16.04
N LEU A 90 12.84 -6.36 -17.24
CA LEU A 90 12.68 -5.48 -18.41
C LEU A 90 11.37 -4.70 -18.39
N VAL A 91 10.38 -5.08 -17.57
CA VAL A 91 9.17 -4.29 -17.37
C VAL A 91 9.52 -3.11 -16.46
N GLY A 92 9.70 -1.93 -17.05
CA GLY A 92 10.21 -0.74 -16.37
C GLY A 92 9.28 -0.18 -15.29
N PHE A 93 9.82 0.71 -14.47
CA PHE A 93 9.07 1.47 -13.45
C PHE A 93 7.88 2.20 -14.10
N GLY A 94 6.68 2.05 -13.50
CA GLY A 94 5.43 2.64 -13.98
C GLY A 94 4.80 1.90 -15.16
N GLN A 95 5.53 0.98 -15.80
CA GLN A 95 5.04 0.16 -16.90
C GLN A 95 4.39 -1.11 -16.38
N THR A 96 3.52 -1.70 -17.20
CA THR A 96 2.93 -3.01 -16.94
C THR A 96 2.99 -3.87 -18.18
N ALA A 97 2.96 -5.18 -17.96
CA ALA A 97 2.78 -6.18 -19.00
C ALA A 97 1.65 -7.13 -18.60
N THR A 98 1.02 -7.77 -19.58
CA THR A 98 0.10 -8.88 -19.33
C THR A 98 0.86 -10.20 -19.21
N TYR A 99 0.25 -11.19 -18.56
CA TYR A 99 0.81 -12.56 -18.55
C TYR A 99 0.97 -13.14 -19.97
N GLY A 100 0.12 -12.73 -20.92
CA GLY A 100 0.20 -13.15 -22.32
C GLY A 100 1.42 -12.56 -23.04
N GLU A 101 1.65 -11.26 -22.88
CA GLU A 101 2.83 -10.58 -23.43
C GLU A 101 4.13 -11.15 -22.88
N LEU A 102 4.20 -11.39 -21.57
CA LEU A 102 5.37 -12.04 -20.97
C LEU A 102 5.56 -13.48 -21.49
N ALA A 103 4.48 -14.23 -21.69
CA ALA A 103 4.58 -15.58 -22.25
C ALA A 103 5.12 -15.59 -23.68
N ALA A 104 4.75 -14.60 -24.51
CA ALA A 104 5.31 -14.43 -25.84
C ALA A 104 6.83 -14.15 -25.77
N ARG A 105 7.25 -13.13 -25.00
CA ARG A 105 8.67 -12.75 -24.85
C ARG A 105 9.54 -13.88 -24.30
N VAL A 106 9.07 -14.57 -23.26
CA VAL A 106 9.77 -15.73 -22.68
C VAL A 106 9.85 -16.88 -23.69
N GLY A 107 8.79 -17.10 -24.47
CA GLY A 107 8.76 -18.14 -25.48
C GLY A 107 9.75 -17.89 -26.62
N GLU A 108 9.84 -16.66 -27.10
CA GLU A 108 10.84 -16.21 -28.08
C GLU A 108 12.25 -16.45 -27.55
N ARG A 109 12.55 -15.99 -26.34
CA ARG A 109 13.86 -16.14 -25.70
C ARG A 109 14.29 -17.59 -25.52
N LEU A 110 13.34 -18.49 -25.23
CA LEU A 110 13.60 -19.91 -25.02
C LEU A 110 13.49 -20.75 -26.31
N GLY A 111 13.14 -20.13 -27.44
CA GLY A 111 12.94 -20.83 -28.72
C GLY A 111 11.78 -21.83 -28.70
N ARG A 112 10.78 -21.65 -27.83
CA ARG A 112 9.61 -22.54 -27.74
C ARG A 112 8.35 -21.83 -27.22
N PRO A 113 7.15 -22.18 -27.69
CA PRO A 113 5.91 -21.62 -27.17
C PRO A 113 5.77 -21.80 -25.66
N THR A 114 5.28 -20.76 -24.98
CA THR A 114 5.06 -20.73 -23.54
C THR A 114 3.64 -20.24 -23.24
N SER A 115 3.03 -20.71 -22.16
CA SER A 115 1.69 -20.29 -21.76
C SER A 115 1.70 -19.23 -20.64
N ALA A 116 0.72 -18.33 -20.66
CA ALA A 116 0.48 -17.34 -19.61
C ALA A 116 0.34 -17.98 -18.21
N ARG A 117 -0.24 -19.19 -18.13
CA ARG A 117 -0.37 -19.94 -16.87
C ARG A 117 0.99 -20.39 -16.33
N ALA A 118 1.86 -20.91 -17.18
CA ALA A 118 3.21 -21.32 -16.78
C ALA A 118 4.02 -20.11 -16.30
N VAL A 119 3.96 -19.00 -17.04
CA VAL A 119 4.55 -17.71 -16.63
C VAL A 119 4.00 -17.26 -15.29
N GLY A 120 2.68 -17.24 -15.10
CA GLY A 120 2.07 -16.83 -13.83
C GLY A 120 2.56 -17.66 -12.63
N SER A 121 2.77 -18.96 -12.81
CA SER A 121 3.37 -19.82 -11.79
C SER A 121 4.81 -19.41 -11.44
N ALA A 122 5.63 -19.05 -12.44
CA ALA A 122 6.99 -18.58 -12.26
C ALA A 122 7.08 -17.16 -11.66
N VAL A 123 6.22 -16.24 -12.10
CA VAL A 123 6.08 -14.88 -11.53
C VAL A 123 5.75 -14.98 -10.04
N GLY A 124 4.82 -15.86 -9.66
CA GLY A 124 4.47 -16.13 -8.26
C GLY A 124 5.54 -16.88 -7.46
N ARG A 125 6.69 -17.22 -8.05
CA ARG A 125 7.88 -17.77 -7.38
C ARG A 125 9.04 -16.79 -7.36
N ASN A 126 8.84 -15.54 -7.77
CA ASN A 126 9.85 -14.50 -7.67
C ASN A 126 10.39 -14.42 -6.23
N PRO A 127 11.69 -14.68 -6.00
CA PRO A 127 12.27 -14.63 -4.67
C PRO A 127 12.60 -13.20 -4.22
N VAL A 128 12.67 -12.22 -5.13
CA VAL A 128 13.05 -10.83 -4.81
C VAL A 128 11.91 -9.87 -5.19
N SER A 129 10.89 -9.78 -4.33
CA SER A 129 9.74 -8.89 -4.49
C SER A 129 10.15 -7.42 -4.67
N VAL A 130 9.30 -6.61 -5.32
CA VAL A 130 9.51 -5.18 -5.60
C VAL A 130 10.62 -4.92 -6.63
N ILE A 131 11.85 -5.37 -6.38
CA ILE A 131 13.01 -5.19 -7.28
C ILE A 131 12.79 -5.96 -8.58
N VAL A 132 12.46 -7.26 -8.50
CA VAL A 132 11.97 -8.01 -9.66
C VAL A 132 10.46 -7.78 -9.71
N GLY A 133 10.03 -6.96 -10.67
CA GLY A 133 8.71 -6.31 -10.73
C GLY A 133 7.51 -7.23 -10.97
N CYS A 134 7.31 -8.27 -10.17
CA CYS A 134 6.19 -9.20 -10.29
C CYS A 134 4.81 -8.53 -10.08
N HIS A 135 4.76 -7.38 -9.39
CA HIS A 135 3.55 -6.56 -9.25
C HIS A 135 3.16 -5.85 -10.55
N ARG A 136 4.08 -5.70 -11.51
CA ARG A 136 3.84 -5.04 -12.81
C ARG A 136 3.13 -5.93 -13.83
N VAL A 137 2.84 -7.19 -13.48
CA VAL A 137 2.15 -8.13 -14.36
C VAL A 137 0.67 -8.19 -14.08
N LEU A 138 -0.17 -7.92 -15.08
CA LEU A 138 -1.63 -7.87 -14.94
C LEU A 138 -2.33 -8.99 -15.73
N GLY A 139 -3.59 -9.25 -15.37
CA GLY A 139 -4.51 -10.01 -16.22
C GLY A 139 -4.83 -9.27 -17.52
N ALA A 140 -5.41 -9.97 -18.50
CA ALA A 140 -5.73 -9.38 -19.81
C ALA A 140 -6.70 -8.18 -19.71
N SER A 141 -7.61 -8.18 -18.73
CA SER A 141 -8.55 -7.09 -18.44
C SER A 141 -7.96 -5.97 -17.56
N GLY A 142 -6.67 -6.04 -17.22
CA GLY A 142 -6.04 -5.11 -16.26
C GLY A 142 -6.36 -5.44 -14.80
N GLU A 143 -7.03 -6.55 -14.53
CA GLU A 143 -7.37 -6.96 -13.16
C GLU A 143 -6.15 -7.26 -12.30
N PHE A 144 -6.26 -6.85 -11.03
CA PHE A 144 -5.30 -7.16 -9.99
C PHE A 144 -5.55 -8.58 -9.47
N THR A 145 -5.10 -9.59 -10.20
CA THR A 145 -5.18 -10.98 -9.75
C THR A 145 -3.84 -11.49 -9.21
N GLY A 146 -3.92 -12.35 -8.19
CA GLY A 146 -2.85 -13.24 -7.74
C GLY A 146 -1.49 -12.58 -7.51
N TYR A 147 -1.34 -11.82 -6.43
CA TYR A 147 -0.04 -11.33 -5.96
C TYR A 147 0.40 -12.06 -4.70
N ALA A 148 1.66 -12.50 -4.63
CA ALA A 148 2.17 -13.24 -3.48
C ALA A 148 2.05 -12.42 -2.18
N GLY A 149 2.33 -11.12 -2.24
CA GLY A 149 2.20 -10.19 -1.11
C GLY A 149 0.78 -9.63 -0.88
N GLY A 150 -0.26 -10.16 -1.53
CA GLY A 150 -1.63 -9.65 -1.41
C GLY A 150 -1.99 -8.53 -2.41
N VAL A 151 -3.23 -8.53 -2.88
CA VAL A 151 -3.70 -7.61 -3.93
C VAL A 151 -3.53 -6.14 -3.55
N TRP A 152 -3.71 -5.81 -2.27
CA TRP A 152 -3.55 -4.45 -1.75
C TRP A 152 -2.11 -3.93 -1.93
N ARG A 153 -1.08 -4.74 -1.65
CA ARG A 153 0.33 -4.36 -1.86
C ARG A 153 0.60 -4.09 -3.34
N LYS A 154 0.09 -4.94 -4.22
CA LYS A 154 0.23 -4.75 -5.67
C LYS A 154 -0.41 -3.45 -6.13
N ARG A 155 -1.59 -3.11 -5.60
CA ARG A 155 -2.26 -1.84 -5.88
C ARG A 155 -1.44 -0.65 -5.40
N ALA A 156 -0.95 -0.69 -4.17
CA ALA A 156 -0.14 0.37 -3.60
C ALA A 156 1.18 0.58 -4.36
N LEU A 157 1.88 -0.50 -4.73
CA LEU A 157 3.10 -0.42 -5.54
C LEU A 157 2.84 0.22 -6.92
N LEU A 158 1.76 -0.16 -7.59
CA LEU A 158 1.42 0.41 -8.90
C LEU A 158 0.96 1.88 -8.80
N ALA A 159 0.22 2.24 -7.76
CA ALA A 159 -0.18 3.63 -7.49
C ALA A 159 1.05 4.52 -7.22
N LEU A 160 2.01 4.00 -6.46
CA LEU A 160 3.30 4.66 -6.23
C LEU A 160 4.05 4.88 -7.55
N GLU A 161 4.23 3.83 -8.36
CA GLU A 161 5.02 3.92 -9.59
C GLU A 161 4.37 4.80 -10.68
N ARG A 162 3.04 4.81 -10.77
CA ARG A 162 2.33 5.51 -11.86
C ARG A 162 1.89 6.92 -11.50
N GLU A 163 1.52 7.12 -10.24
CA GLU A 163 0.86 8.34 -9.78
C GLU A 163 1.67 9.05 -8.69
N GLY A 164 2.83 8.51 -8.29
CA GLY A 164 3.58 9.03 -7.15
C GLY A 164 2.81 8.94 -5.83
N LEU A 165 1.80 8.07 -5.76
CA LEU A 165 0.89 7.96 -4.61
C LEU A 165 1.45 7.01 -3.56
N ALA A 166 1.87 7.56 -2.44
CA ALA A 166 2.41 6.84 -1.29
C ALA A 166 1.51 7.02 -0.06
N VAL A 167 1.30 5.95 0.70
CA VAL A 167 0.64 6.02 2.01
C VAL A 167 1.62 5.52 3.06
N ALA A 168 1.87 6.34 4.07
CA ALA A 168 2.77 6.01 5.17
C ALA A 168 2.22 6.53 6.49
N GLU A 169 2.65 5.92 7.59
CA GLU A 169 2.40 6.46 8.92
C GLU A 169 3.20 7.73 9.17
N ALA A 170 2.58 8.68 9.87
CA ALA A 170 3.17 9.94 10.29
C ALA A 170 3.22 9.99 11.83
N PRO A 171 4.19 9.28 12.46
CA PRO A 171 4.38 9.36 13.90
C PRO A 171 4.83 10.77 14.32
N GLU A 172 5.65 11.41 13.49
CA GLU A 172 6.05 12.80 13.64
C GLU A 172 5.03 13.72 12.95
N ARG A 173 4.59 14.74 13.66
CA ARG A 173 3.52 15.65 13.23
C ARG A 173 3.99 17.11 13.36
N PRO A 174 4.97 17.53 12.55
CA PRO A 174 5.42 18.92 12.59
C PRO A 174 4.25 19.85 12.25
N ALA A 175 4.24 21.05 12.86
CA ALA A 175 3.16 22.02 12.68
C ALA A 175 2.86 22.34 11.20
N ALA A 176 3.86 22.28 10.32
CA ALA A 176 3.68 22.43 8.88
C ALA A 176 2.80 21.33 8.26
N LEU A 177 3.01 20.06 8.64
CA LEU A 177 2.17 18.95 8.20
C LEU A 177 0.74 19.11 8.73
N VAL A 178 0.59 19.39 10.02
CA VAL A 178 -0.73 19.56 10.66
C VAL A 178 -1.54 20.65 9.95
N ARG A 179 -0.92 21.80 9.63
CA ARG A 179 -1.58 22.87 8.85
C ARG A 179 -2.09 22.39 7.50
N VAL A 180 -1.29 21.65 6.74
CA VAL A 180 -1.71 21.11 5.44
C VAL A 180 -2.86 20.12 5.59
N LEU A 181 -2.82 19.24 6.60
CA LEU A 181 -3.89 18.27 6.84
C LEU A 181 -5.20 18.95 7.28
N VAL A 182 -5.11 20.02 8.08
CA VAL A 182 -6.25 20.87 8.44
C VAL A 182 -6.87 21.52 7.19
N ASP A 183 -6.07 21.93 6.21
CA ASP A 183 -6.57 22.48 4.95
C ASP A 183 -7.19 21.39 4.03
N VAL A 184 -6.64 20.18 4.03
CA VAL A 184 -7.26 19.01 3.37
C VAL A 184 -8.60 18.67 4.02
N TRP A 185 -8.67 18.64 5.34
CA TRP A 185 -9.91 18.42 6.10
C TRP A 185 -10.97 19.46 5.71
N GLU A 186 -10.64 20.75 5.76
CA GLU A 186 -11.60 21.82 5.50
C GLU A 186 -12.16 21.73 4.07
N ARG A 187 -11.28 21.55 3.07
CA ARG A 187 -11.71 21.37 1.68
C ARG A 187 -12.57 20.12 1.52
N SER A 188 -12.20 19.02 2.17
CA SER A 188 -12.96 17.76 2.12
C SER A 188 -14.36 17.92 2.71
N VAL A 189 -14.48 18.53 3.90
CA VAL A 189 -15.75 18.77 4.61
C VAL A 189 -16.64 19.69 3.80
N ARG A 190 -16.13 20.83 3.32
CA ARG A 190 -16.90 21.78 2.50
C ARG A 190 -17.46 21.15 1.22
N ALA A 191 -16.81 20.11 0.69
CA ALA A 191 -17.24 19.42 -0.51
C ALA A 191 -18.20 18.24 -0.28
N THR A 192 -18.42 17.78 0.96
CA THR A 192 -19.28 16.60 1.26
C THR A 192 -20.34 16.82 2.32
N HIS A 193 -20.23 17.91 3.08
CA HIS A 193 -21.11 18.19 4.20
C HIS A 193 -21.94 19.45 3.90
N ASP A 194 -22.69 19.39 2.81
CA ASP A 194 -23.67 20.41 2.41
C ASP A 194 -24.81 20.58 3.42
N PHE A 195 -24.99 19.58 4.28
CA PHE A 195 -25.94 19.56 5.39
C PHE A 195 -25.49 20.34 6.64
N LEU A 196 -24.22 20.75 6.74
CA LEU A 196 -23.75 21.56 7.87
C LEU A 196 -24.31 22.99 7.79
N LEU A 197 -24.61 23.57 8.94
CA LEU A 197 -25.04 24.95 9.08
C LEU A 197 -23.90 25.92 8.72
N PRO A 198 -24.23 27.12 8.18
CA PRO A 198 -23.24 28.16 7.92
C PRO A 198 -22.40 28.48 9.17
N GLY A 199 -21.08 28.44 9.01
CA GLY A 199 -20.12 28.76 10.08
C GLY A 199 -19.67 27.58 10.94
N GLU A 200 -20.26 26.39 10.81
CA GLU A 200 -19.85 25.21 11.60
C GLU A 200 -18.43 24.75 11.28
N VAL A 201 -18.05 24.72 10.01
CA VAL A 201 -16.67 24.43 9.59
C VAL A 201 -15.69 25.40 10.28
N GLY A 202 -16.06 26.68 10.38
CA GLY A 202 -15.25 27.69 11.07
C GLY A 202 -15.15 27.46 12.58
N ARG A 203 -16.19 26.88 13.21
CA ARG A 203 -16.18 26.51 14.63
C ARG A 203 -15.36 25.25 14.91
N MET A 204 -15.36 24.30 13.99
CA MET A 204 -14.59 23.06 14.11
C MET A 204 -13.11 23.27 13.80
N ARG A 205 -12.77 24.16 12.86
CA ARG A 205 -11.38 24.37 12.40
C ARG A 205 -10.35 24.55 13.53
N PRO A 206 -10.60 25.33 14.62
CA PRO A 206 -9.64 25.50 15.71
C PRO A 206 -9.32 24.22 16.51
N VAL A 207 -10.23 23.23 16.53
CA VAL A 207 -10.03 21.98 17.30
C VAL A 207 -9.38 20.86 16.48
N VAL A 208 -9.46 20.94 15.14
CA VAL A 208 -8.92 19.92 14.21
C VAL A 208 -7.42 19.67 14.39
N PRO A 209 -6.55 20.68 14.60
CA PRO A 209 -5.13 20.44 14.89
C PRO A 209 -4.93 19.49 16.07
N GLY A 210 -5.66 19.71 17.17
CA GLY A 210 -5.58 18.87 18.37
C GLY A 210 -6.06 17.44 18.13
N ALA A 211 -7.08 17.25 17.27
CA ALA A 211 -7.53 15.91 16.88
C ALA A 211 -6.47 15.17 16.05
N ILE A 212 -5.84 15.84 15.08
CA ILE A 212 -4.77 15.27 14.25
C ILE A 212 -3.52 14.96 15.10
N GLU A 213 -3.19 15.83 16.05
CA GLU A 213 -2.06 15.66 16.96
C GLU A 213 -2.32 14.60 18.02
N GLY A 214 -3.57 14.43 18.46
CA GLY A 214 -3.96 13.51 19.53
C GLY A 214 -4.25 12.08 19.08
N VAL A 215 -4.57 11.85 17.80
CA VAL A 215 -4.95 10.50 17.33
C VAL A 215 -3.77 9.52 17.48
N PRO A 216 -3.95 8.31 18.03
CA PRO A 216 -2.82 7.40 18.27
C PRO A 216 -2.05 7.04 17.00
N ARG A 217 -2.75 6.79 15.89
CA ARG A 217 -2.13 6.47 14.61
C ARG A 217 -2.68 7.34 13.49
N LEU A 218 -1.77 7.91 12.72
CA LEU A 218 -2.07 8.78 11.60
C LEU A 218 -1.41 8.22 10.34
N LEU A 219 -2.21 7.86 9.34
CA LEU A 219 -1.77 7.58 7.98
C LEU A 219 -1.92 8.84 7.13
N VAL A 220 -0.92 9.14 6.32
CA VAL A 220 -0.96 10.26 5.38
C VAL A 220 -0.69 9.75 3.98
N ALA A 221 -1.63 10.02 3.08
CA ALA A 221 -1.48 9.82 1.66
C ALA A 221 -0.79 11.04 1.05
N ARG A 222 0.27 10.79 0.28
CA ARG A 222 1.05 11.80 -0.45
C ARG A 222 1.07 11.49 -1.92
N ARG A 223 0.92 12.51 -2.75
CA ARG A 223 1.19 12.43 -4.19
C ARG A 223 2.41 13.29 -4.49
N SER A 224 3.47 12.66 -4.99
CA SER A 224 4.74 13.33 -5.26
C SER A 224 5.25 14.13 -4.06
N GLY A 225 5.12 13.55 -2.85
CA GLY A 225 5.52 14.17 -1.58
C GLY A 225 4.48 15.09 -0.93
N ASN A 226 3.46 15.56 -1.65
CA ASN A 226 2.46 16.50 -1.12
C ASN A 226 1.33 15.75 -0.40
N PRO A 227 0.97 16.08 0.85
CA PRO A 227 -0.16 15.48 1.55
C PRO A 227 -1.49 15.81 0.85
N ILE A 228 -2.26 14.78 0.50
CA ILE A 228 -3.54 14.90 -0.22
C ILE A 228 -4.70 14.16 0.46
N GLY A 229 -4.41 13.48 1.56
CA GLY A 229 -5.41 12.76 2.34
C GLY A 229 -4.79 12.17 3.58
N PHE A 230 -5.61 11.88 4.57
CA PHE A 230 -5.17 11.25 5.81
C PHE A 230 -6.27 10.42 6.44
N LEU A 231 -5.83 9.48 7.28
CA LEU A 231 -6.68 8.62 8.08
C LEU A 231 -6.13 8.60 9.51
N GLY A 232 -6.98 8.86 10.48
CA GLY A 232 -6.68 8.76 11.91
C GLY A 232 -7.43 7.59 12.53
N MET A 233 -6.74 6.81 13.36
CA MET A 233 -7.32 5.64 14.03
C MET A 233 -6.76 5.42 15.44
N ASP A 234 -7.61 4.86 16.29
CA ASP A 234 -7.24 4.30 17.59
C ASP A 234 -7.56 2.80 17.60
N GLY A 235 -6.55 1.97 17.90
CA GLY A 235 -6.67 0.52 17.83
C GLY A 235 -7.25 0.05 16.49
N GLY A 236 -8.39 -0.64 16.52
CA GLY A 236 -9.11 -1.13 15.35
C GLY A 236 -10.16 -0.17 14.77
N PHE A 237 -10.26 1.07 15.29
CA PHE A 237 -11.33 2.01 14.98
C PHE A 237 -10.82 3.22 14.19
N VAL A 238 -11.36 3.46 13.00
CA VAL A 238 -11.06 4.65 12.19
C VAL A 238 -12.01 5.78 12.58
N GLU A 239 -11.44 6.82 13.18
CA GLU A 239 -12.17 8.01 13.66
C GLU A 239 -12.33 9.05 12.55
N MET A 240 -11.34 9.15 11.67
CA MET A 240 -11.30 10.16 10.63
C MET A 240 -10.68 9.63 9.35
N LEU A 241 -11.31 9.97 8.23
CA LEU A 241 -10.78 9.73 6.89
C LEU A 241 -11.16 10.93 6.01
N PHE A 242 -10.15 11.69 5.59
CA PHE A 242 -10.34 12.85 4.74
C PHE A 242 -9.43 12.77 3.53
N VAL A 243 -10.02 13.01 2.35
CA VAL A 243 -9.31 13.06 1.08
C VAL A 243 -9.63 14.40 0.42
N ASP A 244 -8.62 15.05 -0.10
CA ASP A 244 -8.74 16.27 -0.90
C ASP A 244 -9.79 16.06 -2.01
N PRO A 245 -10.79 16.96 -2.17
CA PRO A 245 -11.83 16.80 -3.17
C PRO A 245 -11.32 16.57 -4.60
N GLU A 246 -10.21 17.20 -4.97
CA GLU A 246 -9.60 17.06 -6.31
C GLU A 246 -9.00 15.67 -6.52
N GLU A 247 -8.73 14.95 -5.44
CA GLU A 247 -8.07 13.65 -5.42
C GLU A 247 -9.06 12.48 -5.26
N ARG A 248 -10.36 12.78 -5.14
CA ARG A 248 -11.41 11.77 -5.09
C ARG A 248 -11.55 11.04 -6.42
N GLY A 249 -11.87 9.74 -6.33
CA GLY A 249 -11.94 8.87 -7.51
C GLY A 249 -10.59 8.28 -7.94
N HIS A 250 -9.47 8.80 -7.46
CA HIS A 250 -8.11 8.33 -7.79
C HIS A 250 -7.57 7.27 -6.83
N GLY A 251 -8.44 6.60 -6.06
CA GLY A 251 -8.05 5.49 -5.19
C GLY A 251 -7.36 5.86 -3.88
N VAL A 252 -7.14 7.14 -3.57
CA VAL A 252 -6.48 7.61 -2.32
C VAL A 252 -7.15 7.07 -1.06
N GLY A 253 -8.47 7.26 -0.92
CA GLY A 253 -9.22 6.75 0.23
C GLY A 253 -9.17 5.22 0.34
N ARG A 254 -9.17 4.52 -0.80
CA ARG A 254 -9.01 3.06 -0.83
C ARG A 254 -7.65 2.64 -0.30
N LEU A 255 -6.56 3.28 -0.73
CA LEU A 255 -5.21 2.92 -0.25
C LEU A 255 -5.03 3.21 1.24
N LEU A 256 -5.57 4.33 1.73
CA LEU A 256 -5.60 4.63 3.17
C LEU A 256 -6.32 3.52 3.95
N MET A 257 -7.52 3.13 3.50
CA MET A 257 -8.30 2.08 4.15
C MET A 257 -7.66 0.69 4.02
N GLU A 258 -7.19 0.29 2.83
CA GLU A 258 -6.49 -0.98 2.63
C GLU A 258 -5.27 -1.07 3.56
N ARG A 259 -4.49 0.01 3.71
CA ARG A 259 -3.37 0.06 4.66
C ARG A 259 -3.85 -0.09 6.11
N ALA A 260 -4.91 0.62 6.50
CA ALA A 260 -5.47 0.56 7.84
C ALA A 260 -6.01 -0.85 8.18
N THR A 261 -6.74 -1.49 7.26
CA THR A 261 -7.35 -2.80 7.50
C THR A 261 -6.33 -3.94 7.45
N GLU A 262 -5.42 -3.91 6.48
CA GLU A 262 -4.50 -5.02 6.20
C GLU A 262 -3.28 -5.05 7.13
N LEU A 263 -2.85 -3.89 7.63
CA LEU A 263 -1.64 -3.82 8.46
C LEU A 263 -1.84 -3.22 9.83
N LEU A 264 -2.89 -2.42 10.00
CA LEU A 264 -3.14 -1.73 11.26
C LEU A 264 -4.31 -2.35 12.04
N GLY A 265 -4.97 -3.36 11.47
CA GLY A 265 -6.06 -4.07 12.13
C GLY A 265 -7.36 -3.27 12.23
N ALA A 266 -7.54 -2.23 11.41
CA ALA A 266 -8.80 -1.49 11.38
C ALA A 266 -9.96 -2.42 10.99
N ARG A 267 -11.02 -2.42 11.81
CA ARG A 267 -12.24 -3.22 11.61
C ARG A 267 -13.50 -2.41 11.78
N GLU A 268 -13.42 -1.23 12.37
CA GLU A 268 -14.59 -0.39 12.62
C GLU A 268 -14.36 1.05 12.14
N VAL A 269 -15.45 1.69 11.73
CA VAL A 269 -15.47 3.11 11.36
C VAL A 269 -16.74 3.76 11.90
N SER A 270 -16.68 5.07 12.17
CA SER A 270 -17.88 5.92 12.24
C SER A 270 -17.97 6.82 11.02
N VAL A 271 -19.19 7.02 10.53
CA VAL A 271 -19.47 7.92 9.42
C VAL A 271 -20.78 8.64 9.65
N ASN A 272 -20.86 9.92 9.29
CA ASN A 272 -22.12 10.64 9.30
C ASN A 272 -23.07 10.05 8.25
N GLU A 273 -24.27 9.65 8.67
CA GLU A 273 -25.30 9.01 7.84
C GLU A 273 -25.71 9.88 6.64
N GLN A 274 -25.70 11.21 6.81
CA GLN A 274 -26.07 12.17 5.78
C GLN A 274 -25.00 12.22 4.67
N ASN A 275 -23.76 11.84 4.95
CA ASN A 275 -22.71 11.70 3.96
C ASN A 275 -22.82 10.36 3.20
N ARG A 276 -23.85 10.27 2.34
CA ARG A 276 -24.15 9.05 1.55
C ARG A 276 -22.98 8.58 0.69
N GLN A 277 -22.12 9.50 0.25
CA GLN A 277 -20.92 9.15 -0.51
C GLN A 277 -19.92 8.36 0.34
N ALA A 278 -19.66 8.81 1.57
CA ALA A 278 -18.78 8.11 2.49
C ALA A 278 -19.35 6.76 2.95
N VAL A 279 -20.66 6.71 3.23
CA VAL A 279 -21.36 5.44 3.53
C VAL A 279 -21.15 4.43 2.40
N GLY A 280 -21.48 4.81 1.16
CA GLY A 280 -21.30 3.93 0.01
C GLY A 280 -19.84 3.57 -0.29
N PHE A 281 -18.89 4.43 0.10
CA PHE A 281 -17.47 4.09 0.04
C PHE A 281 -17.13 2.95 1.00
N TYR A 282 -17.55 3.02 2.27
CA TYR A 282 -17.31 1.98 3.25
C TYR A 282 -18.02 0.66 2.90
N GLU A 283 -19.25 0.72 2.38
CA GLU A 283 -19.96 -0.47 1.88
C GLU A 283 -19.19 -1.19 0.76
N ARG A 284 -18.65 -0.44 -0.22
CA ARG A 284 -17.80 -1.03 -1.28
C ARG A 284 -16.48 -1.58 -0.76
N MET A 285 -16.02 -1.13 0.41
CA MET A 285 -14.86 -1.67 1.12
C MET A 285 -15.24 -2.88 2.00
N GLY A 286 -16.50 -3.29 2.02
CA GLY A 286 -16.98 -4.47 2.75
C GLY A 286 -17.52 -4.20 4.16
N PHE A 287 -17.60 -2.94 4.58
CA PHE A 287 -18.15 -2.58 5.89
C PHE A 287 -19.68 -2.60 5.86
N SER A 288 -20.30 -3.03 6.96
CA SER A 288 -21.76 -2.99 7.13
C SER A 288 -22.14 -2.26 8.42
N ALA A 289 -23.22 -1.49 8.38
CA ALA A 289 -23.71 -0.76 9.55
C ALA A 289 -24.25 -1.73 10.60
N TYR A 290 -23.82 -1.56 11.86
CA TYR A 290 -24.26 -2.38 13.00
C TYR A 290 -24.87 -1.55 14.13
N ARG A 291 -24.62 -0.23 14.17
CA ARG A 291 -25.16 0.69 15.17
C ARG A 291 -25.39 2.07 14.54
N ARG A 292 -26.42 2.78 15.01
CA ARG A 292 -26.73 4.17 14.63
C ARG A 292 -26.96 5.01 15.88
N THR A 293 -26.44 6.21 15.92
CA THR A 293 -26.80 7.24 16.91
C THR A 293 -27.57 8.37 16.23
N PRO A 294 -28.54 9.00 16.92
CA PRO A 294 -29.29 10.13 16.36
C PRO A 294 -28.48 11.44 16.33
N ALA A 295 -27.38 11.52 17.08
CA ALA A 295 -26.52 12.68 17.23
C ALA A 295 -25.04 12.28 17.19
N ASP A 296 -24.16 13.27 16.99
CA ASP A 296 -22.71 13.12 17.14
C ASP A 296 -22.28 13.12 18.62
N ASP A 297 -20.98 12.99 18.86
CA ASP A 297 -20.42 12.94 20.23
C ASP A 297 -20.60 14.26 21.00
N ASP A 298 -20.86 15.37 20.30
CA ASP A 298 -21.19 16.68 20.88
C ASP A 298 -22.70 16.89 21.10
N GLY A 299 -23.54 15.90 20.77
CA GLY A 299 -25.00 15.98 20.89
C GLY A 299 -25.70 16.78 19.79
N ARG A 300 -25.01 17.10 18.69
CA ARG A 300 -25.57 17.82 17.54
C ARG A 300 -26.37 16.87 16.65
N PRO A 301 -27.34 17.35 15.85
CA PRO A 301 -28.24 16.50 15.05
C PRO A 301 -27.57 15.93 13.79
N TYR A 302 -26.39 15.35 13.96
CA TYR A 302 -25.55 14.73 12.94
C TYR A 302 -25.50 13.22 13.20
N PRO A 303 -26.48 12.45 12.72
CA PRO A 303 -26.55 11.02 12.99
C PRO A 303 -25.31 10.29 12.49
N LEU A 304 -24.75 9.42 13.34
CA LEU A 304 -23.59 8.60 13.00
C LEU A 304 -24.03 7.15 12.77
N LEU A 305 -23.50 6.56 11.70
CA LEU A 305 -23.48 5.12 11.49
C LEU A 305 -22.13 4.58 11.94
N TYR A 306 -22.18 3.53 12.75
CA TYR A 306 -21.03 2.71 13.09
C TYR A 306 -21.06 1.48 12.21
N MET A 307 -20.00 1.28 11.45
CA MET A 307 -19.89 0.20 10.48
C MET A 307 -18.70 -0.70 10.84
N ARG A 308 -18.85 -2.00 10.60
CA ARG A 308 -17.83 -3.01 10.88
C ARG A 308 -17.52 -3.80 9.63
N LEU A 309 -16.23 -4.04 9.39
CA LEU A 309 -15.76 -4.99 8.40
C LEU A 309 -15.90 -6.39 9.00
N ALA A 310 -16.61 -7.29 8.33
CA ALA A 310 -16.71 -8.67 8.79
C ALA A 310 -15.30 -9.28 8.94
N ASP A 311 -15.08 -10.04 10.01
CA ASP A 311 -13.89 -10.87 10.11
C ASP A 311 -13.90 -11.86 8.94
N GLY A 312 -12.83 -11.86 8.15
CA GLY A 312 -12.74 -12.68 6.95
C GLY A 312 -13.01 -14.15 7.26
N ALA A 313 -13.89 -14.76 6.48
CA ALA A 313 -14.04 -16.21 6.38
C ALA A 313 -12.80 -16.88 5.77
#